data_AF-A0A957GJY6-F1
#
_entry.id   AF-A0A957GJY6-F1
#
_cell.length_a   1.000
_cell.length_b   1.000
_cell.length_c   1.000
_cell.angle_alpha   90.00
_cell.angle_beta   90.00
_cell.angle_gamma   90.00
#
_symmetry.space_group_name_H-M   'P 1'
#
loop_
_entity.id
_entity.type
_entity.pdbx_description
1 polymer ?
#
loop_
_entity_poly.entity_id
_entity_poly.type
_entity_poly.pdbx_seq_one_letter_code
_entity_poly.pdbx_strand_id
1 'polypeptide(L)'
;MTVTNSTFYANTAGANGGSIWNAGTTTIINSTLSANAGVSGGGIYNNANQTTLFNSIVAGSTSGGDCLTNGGTVTANAFNLDTDGSCDNATQKTAVDIDLQPLADNGGSTETMALTANSVALDAGDAAVCAAAVGSPTYGAGGLDQRGVARPQGVACDVGAYELWRVEITAVSTTDASLAWGGANAGCTYDIFESTTPYFTPTGSATYTIGSLTQALAGKLGTVGTNYFYINRATCGGTTTAYSNEVGEFDFAIVPGTP
;
A
#
# COMPACT_ATOMS: atom_id res chain seq x y z
N MET A 1 6.31 -12.01 20.02
CA MET A 1 6.75 -11.96 18.61
C MET A 1 6.32 -10.63 18.02
N THR A 2 7.12 -10.03 17.16
CA THR A 2 6.74 -8.81 16.44
C THR A 2 6.90 -9.07 14.95
N VAL A 3 5.85 -8.76 14.18
CA VAL A 3 5.78 -8.88 12.73
C VAL A 3 5.54 -7.48 12.17
N THR A 4 6.40 -7.01 11.28
CA THR A 4 6.35 -5.65 10.71
C THR A 4 6.54 -5.72 9.21
N ASN A 5 5.78 -4.94 8.43
CA ASN A 5 5.99 -4.76 6.99
C ASN A 5 6.06 -6.09 6.23
N SER A 6 5.24 -7.07 6.62
CA SER A 6 5.35 -8.45 6.15
C SER A 6 4.12 -8.89 5.35
N THR A 7 4.34 -9.68 4.31
CA THR A 7 3.30 -10.25 3.45
C THR A 7 3.30 -11.76 3.68
N PHE A 8 2.20 -12.28 4.19
CA PHE A 8 1.97 -13.72 4.30
C PHE A 8 0.85 -14.08 3.35
N TYR A 9 1.20 -14.75 2.25
CA TYR A 9 0.25 -15.11 1.22
C TYR A 9 0.16 -16.63 1.05
N ALA A 10 -1.06 -17.14 0.98
CA ALA A 10 -1.36 -18.54 0.65
C ALA A 10 -0.64 -19.59 1.51
N ASN A 11 -0.30 -19.26 2.75
CA ASN A 11 0.27 -20.23 3.69
C ASN A 11 -0.83 -21.20 4.14
N THR A 12 -0.51 -22.49 4.21
CA THR A 12 -1.46 -23.54 4.58
C THR A 12 -0.94 -24.33 5.77
N ALA A 13 -1.74 -24.41 6.82
CA ALA A 13 -1.50 -25.29 7.97
C ALA A 13 -2.57 -26.39 8.02
N GLY A 14 -2.14 -27.64 8.27
CA GLY A 14 -3.06 -28.77 8.49
C GLY A 14 -3.82 -28.71 9.82
N ALA A 15 -3.50 -27.73 10.68
CA ALA A 15 -4.15 -27.49 11.96
C ALA A 15 -4.48 -25.99 12.09
N ASN A 16 -3.95 -25.31 13.09
CA ASN A 16 -4.35 -23.94 13.46
C ASN A 16 -3.33 -22.90 12.98
N GLY A 17 -3.80 -21.71 12.61
CA GLY A 17 -2.93 -20.59 12.26
C GLY A 17 -2.28 -20.77 10.89
N GLY A 18 -3.04 -20.57 9.81
CA GLY A 18 -2.53 -20.74 8.45
C GLY A 18 -1.33 -19.83 8.15
N SER A 19 -1.37 -18.58 8.64
CA SER A 19 -0.21 -17.69 8.66
C SER A 19 0.44 -17.60 10.05
N ILE A 20 -0.34 -17.29 11.10
CA ILE A 20 0.19 -17.11 12.46
C ILE A 20 -0.58 -17.99 13.45
N TRP A 21 0.16 -18.80 14.20
CA TRP A 21 -0.31 -19.44 15.42
C TRP A 21 0.36 -18.79 16.63
N ASN A 22 -0.44 -18.23 17.55
CA ASN A 22 0.08 -17.52 18.71
C ASN A 22 -0.37 -18.18 20.03
N ALA A 23 0.59 -18.48 20.91
CA ALA A 23 0.34 -18.84 22.31
C ALA A 23 1.04 -17.91 23.31
N GLY A 24 1.77 -16.89 22.83
CA GLY A 24 2.44 -15.86 23.63
C GLY A 24 1.83 -14.48 23.36
N THR A 25 2.62 -13.42 23.47
CA THR A 25 2.21 -12.08 23.01
C THR A 25 2.75 -11.83 21.61
N THR A 26 1.88 -11.42 20.69
CA THR A 26 2.24 -11.09 19.31
C THR A 26 1.76 -9.69 18.93
N THR A 27 2.60 -8.94 18.24
CA THR A 27 2.24 -7.64 17.66
C THR A 27 2.46 -7.71 16.15
N ILE A 28 1.45 -7.32 15.37
CA ILE A 28 1.46 -7.31 13.91
C ILE A 28 1.23 -5.87 13.45
N ILE A 29 2.16 -5.33 12.68
CA ILE A 29 2.17 -3.93 12.28
C ILE A 29 2.36 -3.85 10.78
N ASN A 30 1.57 -3.02 10.09
CA ASN A 30 1.74 -2.74 8.66
C ASN A 30 1.96 -4.02 7.85
N SER A 31 1.16 -5.05 8.07
CA SER A 31 1.37 -6.35 7.44
C SER A 31 0.11 -6.81 6.72
N THR A 32 0.28 -7.61 5.68
CA THR A 32 -0.80 -8.17 4.88
C THR A 32 -0.77 -9.69 5.00
N LEU A 33 -1.79 -10.26 5.62
CA LEU A 33 -2.02 -11.70 5.72
C LEU A 33 -3.19 -12.02 4.79
N SER A 34 -2.92 -12.61 3.63
CA SER A 34 -3.94 -12.85 2.60
C SER A 34 -3.97 -14.28 2.08
N ALA A 35 -5.16 -14.80 1.76
CA ALA A 35 -5.37 -16.13 1.19
C ALA A 35 -4.83 -17.30 2.02
N ASN A 36 -4.56 -17.10 3.31
CA ASN A 36 -4.00 -18.13 4.19
C ASN A 36 -5.07 -19.12 4.65
N ALA A 37 -4.68 -20.36 4.89
CA ALA A 37 -5.56 -21.50 5.14
C ALA A 37 -5.17 -22.25 6.42
N GLY A 38 -6.14 -22.45 7.31
CA GLY A 38 -5.99 -23.28 8.50
C GLY A 38 -7.34 -23.91 8.86
N VAL A 39 -7.33 -25.00 9.60
CA VAL A 39 -8.56 -25.57 10.18
C VAL A 39 -9.25 -24.55 11.10
N SER A 40 -8.45 -23.72 11.79
CA SER A 40 -8.94 -22.63 12.62
C SER A 40 -7.95 -21.46 12.57
N GLY A 41 -8.46 -20.25 12.35
CA GLY A 41 -7.64 -19.04 12.16
C GLY A 41 -6.74 -19.18 10.93
N GLY A 42 -7.34 -19.06 9.75
CA GLY A 42 -6.62 -19.10 8.47
C GLY A 42 -5.53 -18.03 8.41
N GLY A 43 -5.86 -16.79 8.78
CA GLY A 43 -4.87 -15.74 8.97
C GLY A 43 -4.16 -15.93 10.31
N ILE A 44 -4.92 -15.73 11.38
CA ILE A 44 -4.40 -15.71 12.75
C ILE A 44 -5.21 -16.66 13.63
N TYR A 45 -4.52 -17.59 14.28
CA TYR A 45 -5.07 -18.33 15.41
C TYR A 45 -4.40 -17.87 16.71
N ASN A 46 -5.18 -17.27 17.59
CA ASN A 46 -4.75 -16.85 18.92
C ASN A 46 -5.20 -17.88 19.97
N ASN A 47 -4.27 -18.69 20.47
CA ASN A 47 -4.51 -19.72 21.47
C ASN A 47 -4.49 -19.17 22.91
N ALA A 48 -3.68 -18.16 23.18
CA ALA A 48 -3.50 -17.61 24.52
C ALA A 48 -2.94 -16.18 24.46
N ASN A 49 -2.99 -15.48 25.61
CA ASN A 49 -2.46 -14.12 25.79
C ASN A 49 -3.01 -13.13 24.76
N GLN A 50 -2.17 -12.32 24.12
CA GLN A 50 -2.62 -11.22 23.27
C GLN A 50 -1.98 -11.26 21.87
N THR A 51 -2.80 -11.03 20.84
CA THR A 51 -2.34 -10.58 19.53
C THR A 51 -2.86 -9.17 19.28
N THR A 52 -1.98 -8.22 18.98
CA THR A 52 -2.37 -6.82 18.70
C THR A 52 -2.06 -6.46 17.25
N LEU A 53 -3.04 -5.90 16.56
CA LEU A 53 -2.92 -5.46 15.16
C LEU A 53 -2.86 -3.94 15.05
N PHE A 54 -1.93 -3.44 14.24
CA PHE A 54 -1.81 -2.03 13.87
C PHE A 54 -1.65 -1.91 12.36
N ASN A 55 -2.47 -1.06 11.72
CA ASN A 55 -2.40 -0.77 10.29
C ASN A 55 -2.23 -2.02 9.41
N SER A 56 -2.87 -3.14 9.76
CA SER A 56 -2.66 -4.42 9.10
C SER A 56 -3.93 -4.91 8.42
N ILE A 57 -3.74 -5.71 7.37
CA ILE A 57 -4.79 -6.37 6.60
C ILE A 57 -4.74 -7.87 6.92
N VAL A 58 -5.87 -8.46 7.32
CA VAL A 58 -6.05 -9.92 7.41
C VAL A 58 -7.26 -10.28 6.57
N ALA A 59 -7.05 -10.80 5.36
CA ALA A 59 -8.09 -10.85 4.35
C ALA A 59 -8.13 -12.15 3.54
N GLY A 60 -9.33 -12.55 3.17
CA GLY A 60 -9.56 -13.60 2.17
C GLY A 60 -9.01 -14.95 2.59
N SER A 61 -8.93 -15.26 3.89
CA SER A 61 -8.54 -16.59 4.33
C SER A 61 -9.42 -17.68 3.71
N THR A 62 -8.79 -18.67 3.09
CA THR A 62 -9.50 -19.68 2.27
C THR A 62 -10.16 -20.76 3.13
N SER A 63 -9.75 -20.89 4.40
CA SER A 63 -10.38 -21.72 5.42
C SER A 63 -10.04 -21.20 6.82
N GLY A 64 -10.89 -21.49 7.80
CA GLY A 64 -10.64 -21.20 9.22
C GLY A 64 -10.92 -19.76 9.68
N GLY A 65 -11.32 -18.86 8.78
CA GLY A 65 -11.57 -17.43 9.05
C GLY A 65 -10.29 -16.60 9.09
N ASP A 66 -10.41 -15.26 9.03
CA ASP A 66 -9.26 -14.35 9.07
C ASP A 66 -8.56 -14.41 10.43
N CYS A 67 -9.34 -14.32 11.51
CA CYS A 67 -8.90 -14.45 12.89
C CYS A 67 -9.76 -15.46 13.67
N LEU A 68 -9.11 -16.23 14.54
CA LEU A 68 -9.82 -17.06 15.52
C LEU A 68 -9.10 -17.00 16.87
N THR A 69 -9.88 -16.79 17.92
CA THR A 69 -9.37 -16.79 19.30
C THR A 69 -9.90 -18.01 20.05
N ASN A 70 -9.02 -18.90 20.49
CA ASN A 70 -9.34 -20.07 21.33
C ASN A 70 -8.62 -19.97 22.68
N GLY A 71 -8.77 -18.79 23.30
CA GLY A 71 -8.04 -18.37 24.49
C GLY A 71 -7.28 -17.06 24.25
N GLY A 72 -7.20 -16.21 25.27
CA GLY A 72 -6.60 -14.87 25.12
C GLY A 72 -7.50 -13.90 24.34
N THR A 73 -6.88 -12.91 23.70
CA THR A 73 -7.56 -11.82 22.96
C THR A 73 -6.78 -11.43 21.71
N VAL A 74 -7.49 -11.29 20.58
CA VAL A 74 -7.06 -10.42 19.49
C VAL A 74 -7.53 -9.01 19.82
N THR A 75 -6.67 -8.01 19.64
CA THR A 75 -6.98 -6.60 19.82
C THR A 75 -6.64 -5.86 18.54
N ALA A 76 -7.63 -5.21 17.95
CA ALA A 76 -7.46 -4.36 16.79
C ALA A 76 -8.17 -3.02 17.01
N ASN A 77 -7.93 -2.09 16.11
CA ASN A 77 -8.67 -0.84 16.01
C ASN A 77 -9.13 -0.62 14.55
N ALA A 78 -9.86 0.46 14.32
CA ALA A 78 -10.45 0.77 13.02
C ALA A 78 -9.44 1.02 11.88
N PHE A 79 -8.15 1.19 12.20
CA PHE A 79 -7.08 1.32 11.21
C PHE A 79 -6.55 -0.03 10.70
N ASN A 80 -7.15 -1.15 11.13
CA ASN A 80 -6.91 -2.47 10.55
C ASN A 80 -8.10 -2.87 9.66
N LEU A 81 -7.86 -3.73 8.68
CA LEU A 81 -8.88 -4.24 7.79
C LEU A 81 -8.95 -5.77 7.88
N ASP A 82 -10.18 -6.30 7.89
CA ASP A 82 -10.43 -7.73 7.72
C ASP A 82 -11.61 -7.99 6.78
N THR A 83 -11.79 -9.23 6.34
CA THR A 83 -12.85 -9.58 5.38
C THR A 83 -14.07 -10.26 5.99
N ASP A 84 -13.91 -10.92 7.13
CA ASP A 84 -15.00 -11.65 7.78
C ASP A 84 -15.41 -11.09 9.15
N GLY A 85 -14.81 -9.98 9.60
CA GLY A 85 -15.15 -9.30 10.85
C GLY A 85 -14.72 -10.08 12.11
N SER A 86 -13.82 -11.06 11.95
CA SER A 86 -13.36 -11.91 13.04
C SER A 86 -12.19 -11.32 13.84
N CYS A 87 -11.55 -10.26 13.35
CA CYS A 87 -10.36 -9.65 13.95
C CYS A 87 -10.70 -8.47 14.88
N ASP A 88 -11.52 -8.71 15.91
CA ASP A 88 -11.92 -7.71 16.93
C ASP A 88 -12.51 -6.43 16.32
N ASN A 89 -11.92 -5.25 16.56
CA ASN A 89 -12.42 -3.97 16.04
C ASN A 89 -11.74 -3.54 14.74
N ALA A 90 -11.15 -4.48 13.98
CA ALA A 90 -10.75 -4.22 12.61
C ALA A 90 -11.98 -3.80 11.79
N THR A 91 -11.80 -2.87 10.87
CA THR A 91 -12.88 -2.43 9.98
C THR A 91 -13.13 -3.51 8.93
N GLN A 92 -14.27 -4.19 9.05
CA GLN A 92 -14.67 -5.19 8.08
C GLN A 92 -14.94 -4.58 6.70
N LYS A 93 -14.33 -5.15 5.67
CA LYS A 93 -14.45 -4.75 4.26
C LYS A 93 -14.52 -5.97 3.35
N THR A 94 -15.10 -5.85 2.17
CA THR A 94 -15.05 -6.97 1.23
C THR A 94 -13.66 -7.08 0.61
N ALA A 95 -13.30 -8.26 0.08
CA ALA A 95 -12.06 -8.42 -0.67
C ALA A 95 -11.98 -7.46 -1.88
N VAL A 96 -13.13 -7.08 -2.45
CA VAL A 96 -13.23 -6.09 -3.53
C VAL A 96 -12.95 -4.68 -3.03
N ASP A 97 -13.39 -4.32 -1.82
CA ASP A 97 -13.08 -3.00 -1.24
C ASP A 97 -11.61 -2.88 -0.86
N ILE A 98 -11.01 -3.94 -0.29
CA ILE A 98 -9.59 -3.97 0.07
C ILE A 98 -8.72 -3.96 -1.21
N ASP A 99 -9.16 -4.63 -2.27
CA ASP A 99 -8.55 -4.62 -3.61
C ASP A 99 -7.03 -4.88 -3.64
N LEU A 100 -6.62 -5.99 -3.02
CA LEU A 100 -5.25 -6.50 -3.14
C LEU A 100 -5.03 -7.13 -4.50
N GLN A 101 -4.00 -6.67 -5.20
CA GLN A 101 -3.48 -7.34 -6.40
C GLN A 101 -2.79 -8.66 -6.04
N PRO A 102 -2.70 -9.61 -6.99
CA PRO A 102 -1.98 -10.87 -6.77
C PRO A 102 -0.56 -10.65 -6.26
N LEU A 103 -0.04 -11.64 -5.51
CA LEU A 103 1.36 -11.63 -5.08
C LEU A 103 2.26 -11.57 -6.32
N ALA A 104 3.11 -10.54 -6.37
CA ALA A 104 3.99 -10.29 -7.49
C ALA A 104 5.24 -9.54 -7.05
N ASP A 105 6.23 -9.49 -7.95
CA ASP A 105 7.36 -8.60 -7.82
C ASP A 105 6.92 -7.14 -8.05
N ASN A 106 6.62 -6.44 -6.97
CA ASN A 106 6.32 -5.02 -6.98
C ASN A 106 7.51 -4.16 -6.50
N GLY A 107 8.73 -4.70 -6.64
CA GLY A 107 9.98 -4.10 -6.17
C GLY A 107 10.34 -4.49 -4.74
N GLY A 108 11.56 -4.15 -4.31
CA GLY A 108 12.12 -4.56 -3.03
C GLY A 108 12.81 -5.92 -3.08
N SER A 109 13.09 -6.51 -1.92
CA SER A 109 13.78 -7.81 -1.83
C SER A 109 12.85 -9.03 -1.83
N THR A 110 11.54 -8.84 -1.73
CA THR A 110 10.51 -9.91 -1.68
C THR A 110 9.25 -9.49 -2.44
N GLU A 111 8.48 -10.47 -2.90
CA GLU A 111 7.17 -10.22 -3.52
C GLU A 111 6.17 -9.67 -2.50
N THR A 112 5.26 -8.81 -2.97
CA THR A 112 4.22 -8.16 -2.16
C THR A 112 2.87 -8.24 -2.87
N MET A 113 1.78 -7.91 -2.18
CA MET A 113 0.48 -7.68 -2.79
C MET A 113 0.23 -6.17 -2.86
N ALA A 114 0.23 -5.62 -4.07
CA ALA A 114 0.00 -4.18 -4.28
C ALA A 114 -1.47 -3.80 -4.05
N LEU A 115 -1.73 -2.55 -3.69
CA LEU A 115 -3.08 -1.98 -3.63
C LEU A 115 -3.46 -1.35 -4.98
N THR A 116 -4.75 -1.36 -5.31
CA THR A 116 -5.26 -0.54 -6.43
C THR A 116 -5.68 0.85 -6.00
N ALA A 117 -5.86 1.70 -7.01
CA ALA A 117 -6.39 3.05 -6.89
C ALA A 117 -7.70 3.19 -6.11
N ASN A 118 -8.52 2.13 -6.13
CA ASN A 118 -9.85 2.16 -5.53
C ASN A 118 -9.85 1.50 -4.14
N SER A 119 -8.69 1.03 -3.67
CA SER A 119 -8.60 0.33 -2.41
C SER A 119 -8.96 1.24 -1.25
N VAL A 120 -9.82 0.75 -0.36
CA VAL A 120 -10.13 1.41 0.92
C VAL A 120 -8.97 1.39 1.92
N ALA A 121 -7.88 0.66 1.61
CA ALA A 121 -6.67 0.65 2.40
C ALA A 121 -5.79 1.88 2.15
N LEU A 122 -6.02 2.61 1.04
CA LEU A 122 -5.25 3.80 0.70
C LEU A 122 -5.50 4.93 1.70
N ASP A 123 -4.43 5.56 2.17
CA ASP A 123 -4.46 6.69 3.12
C ASP A 123 -5.33 6.44 4.37
N ALA A 124 -5.49 5.16 4.74
CA ALA A 124 -6.40 4.74 5.81
C ALA A 124 -5.66 4.28 7.07
N GLY A 125 -4.33 4.37 7.11
CA GLY A 125 -3.51 3.98 8.26
C GLY A 125 -3.36 5.07 9.32
N ASP A 126 -3.09 4.65 10.55
CA ASP A 126 -2.72 5.54 11.65
C ASP A 126 -1.34 6.17 11.41
N ALA A 127 -1.30 7.50 11.28
CA ALA A 127 -0.08 8.26 11.06
C ALA A 127 0.95 8.10 12.19
N ALA A 128 0.53 7.87 13.44
CA ALA A 128 1.44 7.68 14.56
C ALA A 128 2.19 6.33 14.46
N VAL A 129 1.51 5.28 14.01
CA VAL A 129 2.11 3.97 13.74
C VAL A 129 3.11 4.07 12.58
N CYS A 130 2.78 4.85 11.56
CA CYS A 130 3.64 5.01 10.38
C CYS A 130 4.90 5.83 10.66
N ALA A 131 4.82 6.89 11.46
CA ALA A 131 5.98 7.67 11.87
C ALA A 131 6.85 6.99 12.94
N ALA A 132 6.35 5.95 13.59
CA ALA A 132 7.06 5.28 14.67
C ALA A 132 8.27 4.47 14.18
N ALA A 133 9.42 4.69 14.82
CA ALA A 133 10.64 3.91 14.57
C ALA A 133 10.40 2.43 14.91
N VAL A 134 11.12 1.51 14.26
CA VAL A 134 10.96 0.07 14.52
C VAL A 134 11.06 -0.21 16.02
N GLY A 135 10.01 -0.77 16.61
CA GLY A 135 9.96 -1.08 18.04
C GLY A 135 9.85 0.11 19.00
N SER A 136 9.72 1.36 18.51
CA SER A 136 9.42 2.54 19.33
C SER A 136 8.31 3.43 18.73
N PRO A 137 7.11 3.47 19.35
CA PRO A 137 6.67 2.65 20.49
C PRO A 137 6.61 1.17 20.09
N THR A 138 6.17 0.26 20.97
CA THR A 138 6.13 -1.20 20.73
C THR A 138 5.47 -1.64 19.40
N TYR A 139 4.84 -0.71 18.68
CA TYR A 139 4.14 -0.86 17.41
C TYR A 139 4.77 -0.13 16.21
N GLY A 140 6.00 0.38 16.26
CA GLY A 140 6.60 1.10 15.12
C GLY A 140 7.22 0.19 14.05
N ALA A 141 7.15 0.63 12.79
CA ALA A 141 7.62 -0.11 11.60
C ALA A 141 8.73 0.61 10.81
N GLY A 142 9.28 1.71 11.36
CA GLY A 142 10.44 2.38 10.76
C GLY A 142 10.13 3.31 9.59
N GLY A 143 8.86 3.70 9.39
CA GLY A 143 8.47 4.63 8.34
C GLY A 143 8.65 4.12 6.91
N LEU A 144 8.86 2.81 6.74
CA LEU A 144 8.98 2.18 5.43
C LEU A 144 7.91 1.08 5.28
N ASP A 145 7.57 0.72 4.05
CA ASP A 145 6.82 -0.49 3.70
C ASP A 145 7.76 -1.71 3.50
N GLN A 146 7.23 -2.87 3.08
CA GLN A 146 8.05 -4.08 2.87
C GLN A 146 9.17 -3.89 1.84
N ARG A 147 8.96 -3.02 0.86
CA ARG A 147 9.87 -2.80 -0.25
C ARG A 147 10.91 -1.73 0.07
N GLY A 148 10.77 -1.06 1.21
CA GLY A 148 11.58 0.08 1.60
C GLY A 148 11.04 1.42 1.09
N VAL A 149 9.80 1.48 0.61
CA VAL A 149 9.15 2.74 0.22
C VAL A 149 8.79 3.51 1.48
N ALA A 150 9.11 4.81 1.51
CA ALA A 150 8.81 5.67 2.65
C ALA A 150 7.31 5.85 2.85
N ARG A 151 6.87 5.97 4.09
CA ARG A 151 5.49 6.29 4.47
C ARG A 151 5.40 7.68 5.11
N PRO A 152 4.32 8.44 4.88
CA PRO A 152 3.27 8.20 3.90
C PRO A 152 3.67 8.62 2.47
N GLN A 153 3.02 8.06 1.47
CA GLN A 153 3.11 8.48 0.06
C GLN A 153 1.93 9.36 -0.38
N GLY A 154 0.89 9.48 0.45
CA GLY A 154 -0.23 10.39 0.27
C GLY A 154 -0.51 11.20 1.54
N VAL A 155 -1.79 11.44 1.81
CA VAL A 155 -2.27 12.16 3.00
C VAL A 155 -1.96 11.39 4.28
N ALA A 156 -2.04 10.08 4.23
CA ALA A 156 -1.67 9.18 5.30
C ALA A 156 -0.99 7.93 4.70
N CYS A 157 -0.56 7.02 5.56
CA CYS A 157 -0.01 5.77 5.07
C CYS A 157 -1.13 4.80 4.73
N ASP A 158 -0.81 3.85 3.87
CA ASP A 158 -1.72 2.79 3.51
C ASP A 158 -1.72 1.69 4.57
N VAL A 159 -2.87 1.05 4.75
CA VAL A 159 -3.01 -0.12 5.61
C VAL A 159 -2.39 -1.33 4.92
N GLY A 160 -1.59 -2.12 5.65
CA GLY A 160 -0.97 -3.35 5.16
C GLY A 160 0.53 -3.23 4.91
N ALA A 161 1.09 -4.17 4.15
CA ALA A 161 2.53 -4.28 3.89
C ALA A 161 3.06 -3.42 2.74
N TYR A 162 2.15 -2.81 1.97
CA TYR A 162 2.44 -2.10 0.74
C TYR A 162 1.96 -0.65 0.86
N GLU A 163 2.81 0.30 0.48
CA GLU A 163 2.48 1.71 0.38
C GLU A 163 2.40 2.12 -1.11
N LEU A 164 1.21 2.43 -1.61
CA LEU A 164 1.03 2.84 -2.99
C LEU A 164 1.75 4.16 -3.24
N TRP A 165 2.62 4.11 -4.23
CA TRP A 165 3.39 5.26 -4.66
C TRP A 165 2.49 6.17 -5.49
N ARG A 166 2.25 7.40 -5.04
CA ARG A 166 1.51 8.40 -5.80
C ARG A 166 2.45 9.38 -6.51
N VAL A 167 2.09 9.75 -7.74
CA VAL A 167 2.69 10.88 -8.45
C VAL A 167 1.73 12.06 -8.29
N GLU A 168 2.22 13.15 -7.72
CA GLU A 168 1.43 14.37 -7.48
C GLU A 168 2.03 15.57 -8.22
N ILE A 169 1.22 16.59 -8.52
CA ILE A 169 1.73 17.89 -8.95
C ILE A 169 1.93 18.76 -7.71
N THR A 170 3.17 19.17 -7.46
CA THR A 170 3.55 19.90 -6.23
C THR A 170 3.74 21.39 -6.41
N ALA A 171 3.91 21.84 -7.66
CA ALA A 171 4.02 23.25 -7.98
C ALA A 171 3.37 23.54 -9.33
N VAL A 172 2.65 24.66 -9.37
CA VAL A 172 1.92 25.17 -10.53
C VAL A 172 2.34 26.62 -10.69
N SER A 173 2.93 26.97 -11.84
CA SER A 173 3.09 28.36 -12.28
C SER A 173 2.01 28.70 -13.32
N THR A 174 2.03 29.91 -13.88
CA THR A 174 1.10 30.26 -14.97
C THR A 174 1.27 29.40 -16.22
N THR A 175 2.44 28.75 -16.40
CA THR A 175 2.74 27.94 -17.60
C THR A 175 3.30 26.55 -17.31
N ASP A 176 3.82 26.30 -16.10
CA ASP A 176 4.63 25.12 -15.82
C ASP A 176 4.11 24.34 -14.62
N ALA A 177 4.14 23.01 -14.71
CA ALA A 177 3.84 22.13 -13.58
C ALA A 177 5.14 21.52 -13.03
N SER A 178 5.09 20.97 -11.83
CA SER A 178 6.14 20.07 -11.33
C SER A 178 5.48 18.81 -10.79
N LEU A 179 5.86 17.66 -11.34
CA LEU A 179 5.57 16.38 -10.70
C LEU A 179 6.48 16.22 -9.50
N ALA A 180 5.95 15.66 -8.42
CA ALA A 180 6.74 15.05 -7.37
C ALA A 180 6.17 13.68 -7.03
N TRP A 181 6.95 12.95 -6.26
CA TRP A 181 6.60 11.64 -5.76
C TRP A 181 7.02 11.58 -4.30
N GLY A 182 6.21 10.94 -3.46
CA GLY A 182 6.59 10.76 -2.07
C GLY A 182 7.89 9.93 -2.01
N GLY A 183 8.91 10.41 -1.32
CA GLY A 183 10.14 9.65 -1.01
C GLY A 183 10.78 8.76 -2.09
N ALA A 184 11.70 9.31 -2.89
CA ALA A 184 12.61 8.52 -3.72
C ALA A 184 13.49 7.61 -2.84
N ASN A 185 13.49 6.32 -3.13
CA ASN A 185 14.33 5.37 -2.42
C ASN A 185 15.75 5.43 -3.01
N ALA A 186 16.76 5.53 -2.15
CA ALA A 186 18.15 5.70 -2.59
C ALA A 186 18.58 4.47 -3.42
N GLY A 187 18.98 4.70 -4.68
CA GLY A 187 19.36 3.64 -5.61
C GLY A 187 18.23 3.12 -6.50
N CYS A 188 17.06 3.76 -6.49
CA CYS A 188 16.00 3.54 -7.47
C CYS A 188 15.98 4.62 -8.56
N THR A 189 15.52 4.25 -9.74
CA THR A 189 15.15 5.16 -10.83
C THR A 189 13.68 5.00 -11.15
N TYR A 190 13.01 6.05 -11.60
CA TYR A 190 11.59 6.02 -11.94
C TYR A 190 11.39 6.36 -13.39
N ASP A 191 10.61 5.52 -14.07
CA ASP A 191 10.13 5.77 -15.42
C ASP A 191 8.74 6.39 -15.31
N ILE A 192 8.57 7.60 -15.84
CA ILE A 192 7.27 8.28 -15.98
C ILE A 192 6.87 8.25 -17.44
N PHE A 193 5.62 7.83 -17.66
CA PHE A 193 4.95 7.85 -18.95
C PHE A 193 3.85 8.90 -18.93
N GLU A 194 3.70 9.60 -20.04
CA GLU A 194 2.68 10.65 -20.23
C GLU A 194 1.71 10.24 -21.34
N SER A 195 0.42 10.52 -21.14
CA SER A 195 -0.61 10.45 -22.18
C SER A 195 -1.61 11.59 -22.07
N THR A 196 -2.32 11.89 -23.16
CA THR A 196 -3.50 12.75 -23.16
C THR A 196 -4.81 11.96 -23.08
N THR A 197 -4.73 10.63 -23.09
CA THR A 197 -5.87 9.74 -22.86
C THR A 197 -5.86 9.23 -21.42
N PRO A 198 -7.01 9.26 -20.71
CA PRO A 198 -7.10 8.64 -19.40
C PRO A 198 -6.92 7.11 -19.51
N TYR A 199 -6.42 6.48 -18.43
CA TYR A 199 -6.28 5.02 -18.30
C TYR A 199 -5.50 4.35 -19.46
N PHE A 200 -4.35 4.91 -19.83
CA PHE A 200 -3.53 4.37 -20.91
C PHE A 200 -2.62 3.23 -20.41
N THR A 201 -2.24 2.32 -21.30
CA THR A 201 -1.14 1.39 -21.05
C THR A 201 0.14 1.97 -21.65
N PRO A 202 1.23 2.15 -20.88
CA PRO A 202 2.46 2.67 -21.43
C PRO A 202 3.02 1.79 -22.55
N THR A 203 3.39 2.41 -23.68
CA THR A 203 4.06 1.75 -24.80
C THR A 203 5.36 2.46 -25.14
N GLY A 204 6.44 1.70 -25.31
CA GLY A 204 7.75 2.25 -25.67
C GLY A 204 8.57 2.71 -24.45
N SER A 205 9.48 3.65 -24.69
CA SER A 205 10.37 4.20 -23.65
C SER A 205 9.63 5.20 -22.76
N ALA A 206 10.12 5.34 -21.53
CA ALA A 206 9.63 6.36 -20.61
C ALA A 206 9.79 7.77 -21.19
N THR A 207 8.82 8.63 -20.92
CA THR A 207 8.90 10.06 -21.25
C THR A 207 9.96 10.74 -20.39
N TYR A 208 10.04 10.36 -19.12
CA TYR A 208 11.04 10.84 -18.18
C TYR A 208 11.62 9.67 -17.39
N THR A 209 12.94 9.66 -17.23
CA THR A 209 13.63 8.78 -16.27
C THR A 209 14.32 9.66 -15.24
N ILE A 210 13.94 9.50 -13.97
CA ILE A 210 14.26 10.42 -12.89
C ILE A 210 14.88 9.66 -11.71
N GLY A 211 15.81 10.31 -11.00
CA GLY A 211 16.39 9.83 -9.75
C GLY A 211 16.31 10.85 -8.60
N SER A 212 15.56 11.94 -8.80
CA SER A 212 15.33 13.00 -7.81
C SER A 212 14.00 12.76 -7.07
N LEU A 213 13.40 13.79 -6.48
CA LEU A 213 12.03 13.78 -5.92
C LEU A 213 11.02 14.58 -6.77
N THR A 214 11.50 15.33 -7.75
CA THR A 214 10.68 16.27 -8.54
C THR A 214 11.10 16.29 -10.01
N GLN A 215 10.13 16.45 -10.90
CA GLN A 215 10.31 16.62 -12.34
C GLN A 215 9.52 17.85 -12.83
N ALA A 216 10.25 18.85 -13.32
CA ALA A 216 9.63 20.05 -13.90
C ALA A 216 9.00 19.71 -15.27
N LEU A 217 7.81 20.25 -15.50
CA LEU A 217 6.98 20.10 -16.69
C LEU A 217 6.72 21.48 -17.32
N ALA A 218 7.73 22.02 -17.99
CA ALA A 218 7.64 23.34 -18.61
C ALA A 218 6.57 23.40 -19.72
N GLY A 219 5.70 24.41 -19.69
CA GLY A 219 4.65 24.64 -20.68
C GLY A 219 3.47 23.67 -20.60
N LYS A 220 3.38 22.82 -19.58
CA LYS A 220 2.33 21.80 -19.45
C LYS A 220 1.09 22.31 -18.72
N LEU A 221 1.16 23.46 -18.06
CA LEU A 221 -0.01 24.16 -17.52
C LEU A 221 -0.51 25.20 -18.53
N GLY A 222 -1.81 25.13 -18.84
CA GLY A 222 -2.47 26.12 -19.71
C GLY A 222 -2.73 25.69 -21.15
N THR A 223 -2.49 24.43 -21.53
CA THR A 223 -3.00 23.89 -22.81
C THR A 223 -4.51 23.66 -22.69
N VAL A 224 -5.30 24.69 -23.00
CA VAL A 224 -6.77 24.64 -22.92
C VAL A 224 -7.29 23.42 -23.70
N GLY A 225 -8.04 22.56 -23.01
CA GLY A 225 -8.67 21.38 -23.60
C GLY A 225 -7.77 20.13 -23.67
N THR A 226 -6.59 20.13 -23.05
CA THR A 226 -5.74 18.94 -22.97
C THR A 226 -5.41 18.61 -21.51
N ASN A 227 -5.89 17.45 -21.04
CA ASN A 227 -5.48 16.87 -19.77
C ASN A 227 -4.26 15.97 -20.02
N TYR A 228 -3.32 15.98 -19.09
CA TYR A 228 -2.17 15.08 -19.10
C TYR A 228 -2.29 14.08 -17.97
N PHE A 229 -2.01 12.82 -18.31
CA PHE A 229 -2.16 11.65 -17.48
C PHE A 229 -0.79 11.00 -17.33
N TYR A 230 -0.42 10.68 -16.09
CA TYR A 230 0.89 10.13 -15.80
C TYR A 230 0.78 8.77 -15.13
N ILE A 231 1.58 7.82 -15.61
CA ILE A 231 1.79 6.50 -15.01
C ILE A 231 3.27 6.38 -14.71
N ASN A 232 3.63 5.80 -13.57
CA ASN A 232 5.02 5.54 -13.24
C ASN A 232 5.30 4.04 -13.06
N ARG A 233 6.57 3.70 -13.03
CA ARG A 233 7.08 2.46 -12.43
C ARG A 233 8.45 2.75 -11.84
N ALA A 234 8.85 1.95 -10.86
CA ALA A 234 10.16 2.07 -10.25
C ALA A 234 11.09 0.94 -10.70
N THR A 235 12.37 1.24 -10.84
CA THR A 235 13.43 0.25 -10.99
C THR A 235 14.42 0.41 -9.83
N CYS A 236 14.52 -0.62 -8.99
CA CYS A 236 15.36 -0.63 -7.79
C CYS A 236 16.26 -1.86 -7.82
N GLY A 237 17.58 -1.68 -7.70
CA GLY A 237 18.50 -2.83 -7.67
C GLY A 237 18.46 -3.73 -8.91
N GLY A 238 18.00 -3.21 -10.06
CA GLY A 238 17.85 -3.96 -11.32
C GLY A 238 16.46 -4.57 -11.54
N THR A 239 15.60 -4.59 -10.52
CA THR A 239 14.22 -5.07 -10.60
C THR A 239 13.27 -3.93 -10.93
N THR A 240 12.36 -4.14 -11.88
CA THR A 240 11.39 -3.12 -12.32
C THR A 240 9.98 -3.54 -11.91
N THR A 241 9.25 -2.64 -11.25
CA THR A 241 7.87 -2.86 -10.83
C THR A 241 6.93 -2.91 -12.02
N ALA A 242 5.73 -3.47 -11.81
CA ALA A 242 4.60 -3.17 -12.67
C ALA A 242 4.34 -1.65 -12.73
N TYR A 243 3.65 -1.21 -13.78
CA TYR A 243 3.14 0.16 -13.87
C TYR A 243 2.20 0.46 -12.69
N SER A 244 2.18 1.71 -12.22
CA SER A 244 1.14 2.17 -11.32
C SER A 244 -0.21 1.88 -11.94
N ASN A 245 -1.08 1.28 -11.14
CA ASN A 245 -2.48 1.08 -11.50
C ASN A 245 -3.29 2.38 -11.35
N GLU A 246 -2.70 3.41 -10.75
CA GLU A 246 -3.16 4.78 -10.82
C GLU A 246 -2.56 5.51 -12.03
N VAL A 247 -3.46 6.16 -12.75
CA VAL A 247 -3.13 7.33 -13.54
C VAL A 247 -3.30 8.52 -12.60
N GLY A 248 -2.29 9.36 -12.45
CA GLY A 248 -2.54 10.69 -11.89
C GLY A 248 -3.52 11.42 -12.80
N GLU A 249 -4.78 11.54 -12.39
CA GLU A 249 -5.81 12.30 -13.09
C GLU A 249 -5.64 13.77 -12.71
N PHE A 250 -5.33 14.60 -13.71
CA PHE A 250 -5.18 16.04 -13.52
C PHE A 250 -6.14 16.78 -14.46
N ASP A 251 -7.23 17.28 -13.88
CA ASP A 251 -8.23 18.08 -14.57
C ASP A 251 -7.85 19.57 -14.39
N PHE A 252 -7.13 20.14 -15.36
CA PHE A 252 -6.94 21.59 -15.44
C PHE A 252 -7.71 22.15 -16.64
N ALA A 253 -9.03 22.04 -16.60
CA ALA A 253 -9.84 23.03 -17.30
C ALA A 253 -9.79 24.34 -16.49
N ILE A 254 -8.79 25.20 -16.74
CA ILE A 254 -9.01 26.63 -16.49
C ILE A 254 -10.02 27.07 -17.55
N VAL A 255 -11.31 26.96 -17.21
CA VAL A 255 -12.37 27.59 -17.98
C VAL A 255 -12.11 29.09 -17.86
N PRO A 256 -11.90 29.83 -18.97
CA PRO A 256 -11.91 31.28 -18.89
C PRO A 256 -13.22 31.69 -18.22
N GLY A 257 -13.14 32.38 -17.08
CA GLY A 257 -14.32 33.01 -16.51
C GLY A 257 -14.94 33.89 -17.59
N THR A 258 -16.20 33.63 -17.93
CA THR A 258 -16.94 34.53 -18.82
C THR A 258 -17.02 35.90 -18.13
N PRO A 259 -16.83 37.01 -18.86
CA PRO A 259 -16.86 38.37 -18.29
C PRO A 259 -18.09 38.66 -17.44
#